data_AF-A0AAW1JZ67-F1
#
_entry.id   AF-A0AAW1JZ67-F1
#
_cell.length_a   1.000
_cell.length_b   1.000
_cell.length_c   1.000
_cell.angle_alpha   90.00
_cell.angle_beta   90.00
_cell.angle_gamma   90.00
#
_symmetry.space_group_name_H-M   'P 1'
#
loop_
_entity.id
_entity.type
_entity.pdbx_description
1 polymer ?
#
loop_
_entity_poly.entity_id
_entity_poly.type
_entity_poly.pdbx_seq_one_letter_code
_entity_poly.pdbx_strand_id
1 'polypeptide(L)'
;MNSCKNCTIIIKSNSSNIQCDACRGFIHATCAGISENDAMITRAKARCIKIVCNNCNSNMAQFGEFKTLITSLKTDFASAIEALKNEFNEKLNNLKREINCQNGTPKMECNMEDLLMK
;
A
#
# COMPACT_ATOMS: atom_id res chain seq x y z
N MET A 1 -36.12 11.69 8.14
CA MET A 1 -35.61 11.16 9.42
C MET A 1 -34.17 10.72 9.22
N ASN A 2 -33.24 11.10 10.11
CA ASN A 2 -31.84 10.73 9.98
C ASN A 2 -31.63 9.29 10.48
N SER A 3 -30.95 8.45 9.71
CA SER A 3 -30.55 7.09 10.11
C SER A 3 -29.10 7.06 10.58
N CYS A 4 -28.81 6.16 11.52
CA CYS A 4 -27.47 5.95 12.05
C CYS A 4 -26.56 5.30 11.00
N LYS A 5 -25.36 5.85 10.80
CA LYS A 5 -24.40 5.32 9.83
C LYS A 5 -23.73 4.01 10.23
N ASN A 6 -23.85 3.59 11.50
CA ASN A 6 -23.29 2.32 11.97
C ASN A 6 -24.33 1.18 11.96
N CYS A 7 -25.56 1.44 12.41
CA CYS A 7 -26.59 0.40 12.57
C CYS A 7 -27.81 0.55 11.66
N THR A 8 -27.85 1.58 10.81
CA THR A 8 -28.93 1.93 9.86
C THR A 8 -30.30 2.23 10.46
N ILE A 9 -30.49 2.03 11.77
CA ILE A 9 -31.71 2.36 12.52
C ILE A 9 -31.89 3.88 12.61
N ILE A 10 -33.15 4.31 12.63
CA ILE A 10 -33.55 5.73 12.76
C ILE A 10 -33.02 6.32 14.08
N ILE A 11 -32.50 7.55 13.99
CA ILE A 11 -32.11 8.35 15.15
C ILE A 11 -33.34 9.12 15.64
N LYS A 12 -33.75 8.85 16.88
CA LYS A 12 -34.85 9.55 17.53
C LYS A 12 -34.40 10.97 17.90
N SER A 13 -35.30 11.94 17.77
CA SER A 13 -35.02 13.37 18.01
C SER A 13 -34.42 13.68 19.39
N ASN A 14 -34.75 12.88 20.41
CA ASN A 14 -34.31 13.06 21.79
C ASN A 14 -33.11 12.18 22.18
N SER A 15 -32.51 11.45 21.22
CA SER A 15 -31.38 10.55 21.52
C SER A 15 -30.04 11.25 21.31
N SER A 16 -29.08 10.96 22.20
CA SER A 16 -27.70 11.41 22.07
C SER A 16 -27.11 10.85 20.77
N ASN A 17 -26.87 11.75 19.81
CA ASN A 17 -26.23 11.44 18.54
C ASN A 17 -24.97 12.28 18.34
N ILE A 18 -24.10 11.75 17.51
CA ILE A 18 -22.77 12.30 17.21
C ILE A 18 -22.62 12.32 15.69
N GLN A 19 -21.92 13.31 15.17
CA GLN A 19 -21.67 13.44 13.75
C GLN A 19 -20.30 12.85 13.39
N CYS A 20 -20.25 12.04 12.34
CA CYS A 20 -19.02 11.59 11.74
C CYS A 20 -18.25 12.78 11.14
N ASP A 21 -16.98 12.93 11.49
CA ASP A 21 -16.12 14.00 10.97
C ASP A 21 -15.84 13.87 9.48
N ALA A 22 -15.85 12.64 8.95
CA ALA A 22 -15.54 12.37 7.55
C ALA A 22 -16.75 12.54 6.63
N CYS A 23 -17.84 11.79 6.84
CA CYS A 23 -19.01 11.81 5.95
C CYS A 23 -20.14 12.73 6.42
N ARG A 24 -19.97 13.41 7.56
CA ARG A 24 -20.98 14.28 8.18
C ARG A 24 -22.30 13.58 8.53
N GLY A 25 -22.36 12.25 8.44
CA GLY A 25 -23.52 11.45 8.83
C GLY A 25 -23.64 11.28 10.35
N PHE A 26 -24.85 11.02 10.83
CA PHE A 26 -25.11 10.86 12.25
C PHE A 26 -24.94 9.42 12.72
N ILE A 27 -24.52 9.25 13.96
CA ILE A 27 -24.29 7.97 14.63
C ILE A 27 -24.95 8.06 16.02
N HIS A 28 -25.62 7.01 16.48
CA HIS A 28 -26.01 6.94 17.89
C HIS A 28 -24.74 6.95 18.75
N ALA A 29 -24.74 7.69 19.87
CA ALA A 29 -23.59 7.68 20.79
C ALA A 29 -23.21 6.25 21.21
N THR A 30 -24.22 5.42 21.51
CA THR A 30 -24.05 3.99 21.84
C THR A 30 -23.44 3.18 20.71
N CYS A 31 -23.81 3.43 19.44
CA CYS A 31 -23.20 2.78 18.28
C CYS A 31 -21.75 3.23 18.03
N ALA A 32 -21.30 4.30 18.67
CA ALA A 32 -19.90 4.73 18.71
C ALA A 32 -19.17 4.26 19.99
N GLY A 33 -19.84 3.52 20.89
CA GLY A 33 -19.28 3.09 22.17
C GLY A 33 -19.16 4.21 23.21
N ILE A 34 -19.89 5.31 23.02
CA ILE A 34 -19.82 6.51 23.85
C ILE A 34 -21.06 6.58 24.73
N SER A 35 -20.86 6.82 26.03
CA SER A 35 -21.97 7.01 26.96
C SER A 35 -22.72 8.32 26.65
N GLU A 36 -23.98 8.45 27.07
CA GLU A 36 -24.75 9.66 26.80
C GLU A 36 -24.15 10.92 27.46
N ASN A 37 -23.50 10.76 28.61
CA ASN A 37 -22.79 11.84 29.30
C ASN A 37 -21.53 12.27 28.52
N ASP A 38 -20.81 11.31 27.94
CA ASP A 38 -19.59 11.57 27.17
C ASP A 38 -19.87 12.11 25.77
N ALA A 39 -21.10 11.93 25.25
CA ALA A 39 -21.53 12.54 24.00
C ALA A 39 -21.54 14.08 24.06
N MET A 40 -21.55 14.68 25.25
CA MET A 40 -21.34 16.13 25.41
C MET A 40 -19.88 16.52 25.17
N ILE A 41 -18.93 15.67 25.56
CA ILE A 41 -17.48 15.91 25.42
C ILE A 41 -17.09 15.93 23.93
N THR A 42 -17.75 15.13 23.10
CA THR A 42 -17.51 15.11 21.65
C THR A 42 -18.10 16.33 20.93
N ARG A 43 -19.13 16.97 21.52
CA ARG A 43 -19.72 18.23 21.03
C ARG A 43 -18.95 19.46 21.52
N ALA A 44 -18.42 19.40 22.74
CA ALA A 44 -17.43 20.37 23.19
C ALA A 44 -16.22 20.23 22.27
N LYS A 45 -15.87 21.31 21.55
CA LYS A 45 -14.82 21.34 20.51
C LYS A 45 -13.40 21.11 21.05
N ALA A 46 -13.16 20.07 21.83
CA ALA A 46 -11.82 19.54 22.06
C ALA A 46 -11.32 19.06 20.70
N ARG A 47 -10.55 19.94 20.01
CA ARG A 47 -10.08 19.75 18.63
C ARG A 47 -9.20 18.49 18.43
N CYS A 48 -8.95 17.73 19.49
CA CYS A 48 -8.09 16.56 19.51
C CYS A 48 -8.84 15.23 19.28
N ILE A 49 -10.17 15.17 19.37
CA ILE A 49 -10.91 13.91 19.18
C ILE A 49 -11.68 13.96 17.87
N LYS A 50 -11.43 12.97 16.99
CA LYS A 50 -12.20 12.74 15.76
C LYS A 50 -13.02 11.48 15.88
N ILE A 51 -14.26 11.52 15.40
CA ILE A 51 -15.20 10.41 15.42
C ILE A 51 -15.57 10.07 13.98
N VAL A 52 -15.36 8.82 13.61
CA VAL A 52 -15.64 8.32 12.25
C VAL A 52 -16.58 7.13 12.32
N CYS A 53 -17.53 7.03 11.39
CA CYS A 53 -18.39 5.85 11.29
C CYS A 53 -17.60 4.64 10.76
N ASN A 54 -18.14 3.44 10.97
CA ASN A 54 -17.49 2.19 10.57
C ASN A 54 -17.12 2.18 9.09
N ASN A 55 -18.02 2.65 8.22
CA ASN A 55 -17.75 2.72 6.79
C ASN A 55 -16.56 3.64 6.44
N CYS A 56 -16.50 4.83 7.06
CA CYS A 56 -15.37 5.73 6.85
C CYS A 56 -14.06 5.15 7.41
N ASN A 57 -14.12 4.48 8.55
CA ASN A 57 -12.96 3.81 9.15
C ASN A 57 -12.44 2.67 8.25
N SER A 58 -13.35 1.83 7.73
CA SER A 58 -12.99 0.75 6.80
C SER A 58 -12.34 1.28 5.53
N ASN A 59 -12.87 2.35 4.94
CA ASN A 59 -12.27 2.96 3.76
C ASN A 59 -10.84 3.46 4.04
N MET A 60 -10.59 4.07 5.21
CA MET A 60 -9.24 4.49 5.59
C MET A 60 -8.27 3.32 5.72
N ALA A 61 -8.72 2.19 6.27
CA ALA A 61 -7.92 0.96 6.34
C ALA A 61 -7.62 0.41 4.94
N GLN A 62 -8.62 0.34 4.06
CA GLN A 62 -8.46 -0.11 2.67
C GLN A 62 -7.47 0.73 1.86
N PHE A 63 -7.42 2.06 2.09
CA PHE A 63 -6.40 2.91 1.47
C PHE A 63 -4.97 2.53 1.94
N GLY A 64 -4.82 2.12 3.19
CA GLY A 64 -3.54 1.61 3.72
C GLY A 64 -3.11 0.33 3.00
N GLU A 65 -4.03 -0.63 2.88
CA GLU A 65 -3.80 -1.88 2.14
C GLU A 65 -3.47 -1.63 0.66
N PHE A 66 -4.19 -0.71 0.02
CA PHE A 66 -3.96 -0.34 -1.37
C PHE A 66 -2.56 0.25 -1.58
N LYS A 67 -2.07 1.08 -0.66
CA LYS A 67 -0.70 1.61 -0.71
C LYS A 67 0.35 0.49 -0.61
N THR A 68 0.11 -0.50 0.27
CA THR A 68 0.98 -1.68 0.39
C THR A 68 0.99 -2.48 -0.90
N LEU A 69 -0.18 -2.71 -1.51
CA LEU A 69 -0.29 -3.43 -2.79
C LEU A 69 0.47 -2.72 -3.91
N ILE A 70 0.32 -1.39 -4.05
CA ILE A 70 1.07 -0.60 -5.04
C ILE A 70 2.58 -0.73 -4.82
N THR A 71 3.02 -0.71 -3.56
CA THR A 71 4.45 -0.82 -3.22
C THR A 71 5.00 -2.20 -3.56
N SER A 72 4.23 -3.27 -3.30
CA SER A 72 4.57 -4.63 -3.70
C SER A 72 4.71 -4.74 -5.21
N LEU A 73 3.67 -4.32 -5.95
CA LEU A 73 3.67 -4.37 -7.41
C LEU A 73 4.86 -3.61 -8.02
N LYS A 74 5.18 -2.43 -7.49
CA LYS A 74 6.35 -1.66 -7.95
C LYS A 74 7.65 -2.43 -7.74
N THR A 75 7.80 -3.10 -6.60
CA THR A 75 8.97 -3.93 -6.29
C THR A 75 9.06 -5.13 -7.22
N ASP A 76 7.94 -5.84 -7.41
CA ASP A 76 7.88 -7.03 -8.28
C ASP A 76 8.22 -6.67 -9.74
N PHE A 77 7.68 -5.56 -10.24
CA PHE A 77 8.02 -5.04 -11.58
C PHE A 77 9.49 -4.65 -11.70
N ALA A 78 10.07 -4.00 -10.69
CA ALA A 78 11.48 -3.64 -10.70
C ALA A 78 12.38 -4.88 -10.76
N SER A 79 12.07 -5.89 -9.93
CA SER A 79 12.78 -7.17 -9.91
C SER A 79 12.67 -7.91 -11.24
N ALA A 80 11.48 -7.94 -11.85
CA ALA A 80 11.29 -8.57 -13.15
C ALA A 80 12.09 -7.88 -14.28
N ILE A 81 12.15 -6.54 -14.26
CA ILE A 81 12.97 -5.78 -15.22
C ILE A 81 14.45 -6.07 -15.03
N GLU A 82 14.92 -6.18 -13.79
CA GLU A 82 16.31 -6.50 -13.48
C GLU A 82 16.68 -7.91 -13.95
N ALA A 83 15.82 -8.90 -13.69
CA ALA A 83 15.99 -10.27 -14.17
C ALA A 83 16.08 -10.32 -15.71
N LEU A 84 15.17 -9.65 -16.41
CA LEU A 84 15.18 -9.59 -17.88
C LEU A 84 16.46 -8.93 -18.43
N LYS A 85 16.95 -7.87 -17.78
CA LYS A 85 18.22 -7.23 -18.18
C LYS A 85 19.40 -8.18 -18.01
N ASN A 86 19.43 -8.93 -16.92
CA ASN A 86 20.50 -9.90 -16.66
C ASN A 86 20.48 -11.03 -17.70
N GLU A 87 19.32 -11.64 -17.96
CA GLU A 87 19.17 -12.67 -19.00
C GLU A 87 19.57 -12.16 -20.39
N PHE A 88 19.18 -10.93 -20.72
CA PHE A 88 19.53 -10.33 -22.00
C PHE A 88 21.05 -10.10 -22.14
N ASN A 89 21.69 -9.60 -21.09
CA ASN A 89 23.14 -9.40 -21.05
C ASN A 89 23.90 -10.73 -21.14
N GLU A 90 23.45 -11.78 -20.45
CA GLU A 90 24.03 -13.11 -20.55
C GLU A 90 23.95 -13.66 -21.99
N LYS A 91 22.79 -13.57 -22.63
CA LYS A 91 22.61 -14.00 -24.03
C LYS A 91 23.50 -13.19 -24.98
N LEU A 92 23.60 -11.87 -24.81
CA LEU A 92 24.50 -11.04 -25.60
C LEU A 92 25.96 -11.44 -25.43
N ASN A 93 26.39 -11.72 -24.20
CA ASN A 93 27.77 -12.13 -23.92
C ASN A 93 28.08 -13.52 -24.51
N ASN A 94 27.11 -14.44 -24.52
CA ASN A 94 27.25 -15.74 -25.17
C ASN A 94 27.40 -15.60 -26.68
N LEU A 95 26.53 -14.81 -27.32
CA LEU A 95 26.60 -14.54 -28.76
C LEU A 95 27.95 -13.90 -29.16
N LYS A 96 28.45 -12.93 -28.38
CA LYS A 96 29.77 -12.33 -28.63
C LYS A 96 30.90 -13.37 -28.56
N ARG A 97 30.84 -14.30 -27.61
CA ARG A 97 31.82 -15.41 -27.50
C ARG A 97 31.75 -16.34 -28.72
N GLU A 98 30.55 -16.71 -29.16
CA GLU A 98 30.36 -17.57 -30.33
C GLU A 98 30.89 -16.94 -31.63
N ILE A 99 30.65 -15.65 -31.85
CA ILE A 99 31.18 -14.91 -33.01
C ILE A 99 32.71 -14.86 -33.00
N ASN A 100 33.32 -14.60 -31.83
CA ASN A 100 34.78 -14.60 -31.69
C ASN A 100 35.39 -16.00 -31.97
N CYS A 101 34.66 -17.08 -31.73
CA CYS A 101 35.11 -18.45 -32.04
C CYS A 101 34.95 -18.82 -33.53
N GLN A 102 33.98 -18.24 -34.25
CA GLN A 102 33.70 -18.58 -35.65
C GLN A 102 34.54 -17.80 -36.68
N ASN A 103 35.02 -16.60 -36.34
CA ASN A 103 35.84 -15.76 -37.23
C ASN A 103 37.35 -16.09 -37.22
N GLY A 104 37.74 -17.24 -36.67
CA GLY A 104 39.05 -17.88 -36.71
C GLY A 104 40.28 -17.05 -37.12
N THR A 105 41.15 -16.79 -36.15
CA THR A 105 42.61 -16.88 -36.38
C THR A 105 43.23 -17.86 -35.39
N PRO A 106 43.94 -18.93 -35.84
CA PRO A 106 44.81 -19.69 -34.97
C PRO A 106 46.12 -18.90 -34.77
N LYS A 107 46.34 -18.36 -33.56
CA LYS A 107 47.63 -18.30 -32.86
C LYS A 107 47.51 -17.54 -31.54
N MET A 108 47.66 -18.31 -30.45
CA MET A 108 48.49 -17.99 -29.29
C MET A 108 48.29 -16.63 -28.61
N GLU A 109 47.43 -16.59 -27.59
CA GLU A 109 47.65 -15.86 -26.32
C GLU A 109 46.53 -16.24 -25.31
N CYS A 110 46.67 -17.43 -24.72
CA CYS A 110 46.12 -17.68 -23.38
C CYS A 110 47.14 -17.11 -22.40
N ASN A 111 47.05 -15.82 -22.07
CA ASN A 111 47.82 -15.24 -20.97
C ASN A 111 46.88 -14.78 -19.85
N MET A 112 46.76 -15.67 -18.85
CA MET A 112 47.16 -15.37 -17.47
C MET A 112 46.55 -14.12 -16.81
N GLU A 113 45.23 -14.08 -16.58
CA GLU A 113 44.66 -13.25 -15.49
C GLU A 113 43.75 -14.02 -14.52
N ASP A 114 43.70 -15.36 -14.60
CA ASP A 114 43.16 -16.24 -13.56
C ASP A 114 44.11 -16.42 -12.35
N LEU A 115 45.01 -15.46 -12.06
CA LEU A 115 46.00 -15.62 -10.98
C LEU A 115 46.19 -14.43 -10.02
N LEU A 116 45.37 -13.38 -10.08
CA LEU A 116 45.43 -12.29 -9.11
C LEU A 116 44.06 -11.70 -8.77
N MET A 117 43.21 -12.46 -8.09
CA MET A 117 42.50 -11.98 -6.89
C MET A 117 42.21 -13.18 -5.99
N LYS A 118 43.17 -13.44 -5.09
CA LYS A 118 42.90 -14.04 -3.79
C LYS A 118 42.08 -13.09 -2.95
#